data_AF-A0A1G5U7Q1-F1
#
_entry.id   AF-A0A1G5U7Q1-F1
#
_cell.length_a   1.000
_cell.length_b   1.000
_cell.length_c   1.000
_cell.angle_alpha   90.00
_cell.angle_beta   90.00
_cell.angle_gamma   90.00
#
_symmetry.space_group_name_H-M   'P 1'
#
loop_
_entity.id
_entity.type
_entity.pdbx_description
1 polymer ?
#
loop_
_entity_poly.entity_id
_entity_poly.type
_entity_poly.pdbx_seq_one_letter_code
_entity_poly.pdbx_strand_id
1 'polypeptide(L)' 'MREAPPFRTLAERFPVDDLADVLIEGVERRHPAMPDFRLDPNDAADLTAYLKALAP' A
#
# COMPACT_ATOMS: atom_id res chain seq x y z
N MET A 1 -4.97 18.26 4.84
CA MET A 1 -5.16 16.84 4.49
C MET A 1 -5.00 16.02 5.77
N ARG A 2 -5.65 14.86 5.89
CA ARG A 2 -5.53 14.03 7.09
C ARG A 2 -4.18 13.30 7.06
N GLU A 3 -3.56 13.12 8.22
CA GLU A 3 -2.32 12.36 8.36
C GLU A 3 -2.49 10.94 7.80
N ALA A 4 -1.46 10.45 7.10
CA ALA A 4 -1.48 9.11 6.54
C ALA A 4 -1.50 8.07 7.68
N PRO A 5 -2.36 7.04 7.60
CA PRO A 5 -2.35 5.99 8.60
C PRO A 5 -1.03 5.20 8.54
N PRO A 6 -0.61 4.57 9.65
CA PRO A 6 0.49 3.62 9.62
C PRO A 6 0.21 2.47 8.64
N PHE A 7 1.21 2.03 7.88
CA PHE A 7 1.06 0.92 6.92
C PHE A 7 0.46 -0.34 7.55
N ARG A 8 0.85 -0.66 8.79
CA ARG A 8 0.35 -1.82 9.55
C ARG A 8 -1.17 -1.84 9.76
N THR A 9 -1.86 -0.70 9.69
CA THR A 9 -3.31 -0.62 9.84
C THR A 9 -4.04 -0.52 8.49
N LEU A 10 -3.33 -0.62 7.36
CA LEU A 10 -3.96 -0.53 6.04
C LEU A 10 -4.90 -1.70 5.77
N ALA A 11 -4.52 -2.91 6.21
CA ALA A 11 -5.33 -4.11 6.00
C ALA A 11 -6.72 -4.05 6.64
N GLU A 12 -6.89 -3.24 7.69
CA GLU A 12 -8.19 -3.02 8.35
C GLU A 12 -9.14 -2.12 7.52
N ARG A 13 -8.60 -1.34 6.58
CA ARG A 13 -9.32 -0.22 5.94
C ARG A 13 -9.30 -0.26 4.42
N PHE A 14 -8.41 -1.05 3.82
CA PHE A 14 -8.16 -1.09 2.39
C PHE A 14 -8.12 -2.54 1.90
N PRO A 15 -8.70 -2.86 0.74
CA PRO A 15 -8.51 -4.17 0.11
C PRO A 15 -7.04 -4.34 -0.24
N VAL A 16 -6.31 -5.08 0.60
CA VAL A 16 -4.86 -5.30 0.44
C VAL A 16 -4.52 -6.08 -0.82
N ASP A 17 -5.48 -6.77 -1.42
CA ASP A 17 -5.30 -7.42 -2.73
C ASP A 17 -4.96 -6.41 -3.83
N ASP A 18 -5.56 -5.21 -3.79
CA ASP A 18 -5.32 -4.15 -4.77
C ASP A 18 -4.07 -3.30 -4.44
N LEU A 19 -3.46 -3.53 -3.27
CA LEU A 19 -2.34 -2.72 -2.80
C LEU A 19 -1.08 -2.97 -3.64
N ALA A 20 -0.85 -4.20 -4.08
CA ALA A 20 0.31 -4.54 -4.91
C ALA A 20 0.27 -3.74 -6.23
N ASP A 21 -0.87 -3.74 -6.91
CA ASP A 21 -1.06 -3.02 -8.17
C ASP A 21 -0.85 -1.51 -7.99
N VAL A 22 -1.40 -0.95 -6.90
CA VAL A 22 -1.20 0.45 -6.53
C VAL A 22 0.28 0.80 -6.31
N LEU A 23 1.07 -0.10 -5.76
CA LEU A 23 2.49 0.12 -5.48
C LEU A 23 3.39 -0.12 -6.70
N ILE A 24 2.95 -0.94 -7.65
CA ILE A 24 3.67 -1.21 -8.91
C ILE A 24 3.35 -0.11 -9.94
N GLU A 25 2.08 0.16 -10.16
CA GLU A 25 1.60 1.05 -11.23
C GLU A 25 1.53 2.51 -10.78
N GLY A 26 1.16 2.72 -9.50
CA GLY A 26 0.87 4.02 -8.92
C GLY A 26 -0.62 4.39 -8.99
N VAL A 27 -1.01 5.45 -8.29
CA VAL A 27 -2.40 5.99 -8.33
C VAL A 27 -2.49 7.28 -9.13
N GLU A 28 -3.66 7.52 -9.76
CA GLU A 28 -3.97 8.78 -10.44
C GLU A 28 -4.05 9.97 -9.47
N ARG A 29 -4.64 9.77 -8.28
CA ARG A 29 -4.73 10.79 -7.22
C ARG A 29 -3.80 10.46 -6.06
N ARG A 30 -2.63 11.10 -6.07
CA ARG A 30 -1.59 10.94 -5.05
C ARG A 30 -1.76 11.95 -3.92
N HIS A 31 -1.40 11.53 -2.71
CA HIS A 31 -1.20 12.48 -1.63
C HIS A 31 0.06 13.32 -1.93
N PRO A 32 0.05 14.66 -1.78
CA PRO A 32 1.20 15.50 -2.13
C PRO A 32 2.51 15.14 -1.40
N ALA A 33 2.39 14.56 -0.20
CA ALA A 33 3.54 14.09 0.58
C ALA A 33 3.96 12.65 0.27
N MET A 34 3.21 11.90 -0.55
CA MET A 34 3.60 10.56 -0.97
C MET A 34 4.59 10.70 -2.13
N PRO A 35 5.84 10.23 -1.98
CA PRO A 35 6.82 10.29 -3.06
C PRO A 35 6.38 9.42 -4.24
N ASP A 36 6.88 9.74 -5.43
CA ASP A 36 6.72 8.87 -6.59
C ASP A 36 7.78 7.77 -6.54
N PHE A 37 7.39 6.61 -6.01
CA PHE A 37 8.18 5.40 -6.04
C PHE A 37 7.31 4.25 -6.55
N ARG A 38 7.95 3.31 -7.24
CA ARG A 38 7.35 2.06 -7.69
C ARG A 38 8.13 0.92 -7.09
N LEU A 39 7.42 -0.08 -6.58
CA LEU A 39 8.04 -1.33 -6.13
C LEU A 39 8.20 -2.29 -7.31
N ASP A 40 9.19 -3.17 -7.21
CA ASP A 40 9.23 -4.37 -8.04
C ASP A 40 7.99 -5.24 -7.72
N PRO A 41 7.44 -5.99 -8.70
CA PRO A 41 6.29 -6.85 -8.45
C PRO A 41 6.49 -7.84 -7.29
N ASN A 42 7.72 -8.34 -7.08
CA ASN A 42 7.99 -9.26 -5.98
C ASN A 42 7.94 -8.53 -4.62
N ASP A 43 8.56 -7.36 -4.52
CA ASP A 43 8.56 -6.54 -3.30
C ASP A 43 7.13 -6.11 -2.92
N ALA A 44 6.32 -5.76 -3.92
CA ALA A 44 4.91 -5.40 -3.72
C ALA A 44 4.09 -6.60 -3.21
N ALA A 45 4.33 -7.79 -3.75
CA ALA A 45 3.69 -9.02 -3.30
C ALA A 45 4.08 -9.38 -1.86
N ASP A 46 5.37 -9.29 -1.51
CA ASP A 46 5.87 -9.57 -0.17
C ASP A 46 5.31 -8.59 0.87
N LEU A 47 5.26 -7.29 0.55
CA LEU A 47 4.66 -6.28 1.43
C LEU A 47 3.15 -6.54 1.61
N THR A 48 2.46 -6.93 0.54
CA THR A 48 1.04 -7.28 0.59
C THR A 48 0.81 -8.50 1.49
N ALA A 49 1.63 -9.53 1.35
CA ALA A 49 1.58 -10.73 2.19
C ALA A 49 1.85 -10.42 3.66
N TYR A 50 2.85 -9.57 3.94
CA TYR A 50 3.14 -9.10 5.30
C TYR A 50 1.94 -8.37 5.93
N LEU A 51 1.31 -7.44 5.20
CA LEU A 51 0.16 -6.70 5.70
C LEU A 51 -1.07 -7.59 5.94
N LYS A 52 -1.30 -8.59 5.08
CA LYS A 52 -2.33 -9.62 5.30
C LYS A 52 -2.11 -10.40 6.59
N ALA A 53 -0.87 -10.74 6.91
CA ALA A 53 -0.53 -11.47 8.13
C ALA A 53 -0.72 -10.64 9.43
N LEU A 54 -0.86 -9.32 9.32
CA LEU A 54 -1.12 -8.43 10.46
C LEU A 54 -2.62 -8.18 10.70
N ALA A 55 -3.48 -8.51 9.73
CA ALA A 55 -4.92 -8.38 9.91
C ALA A 55 -5.43 -9.44 10.91
N PRO A 56 -6.32 -9.07 11.86
CA PRO A 56 -6.89 -10.00 12.83
C PRO A 56 -7.83 -11.04 12.20
#